data_AF-A0A6M0C082-F1
#
_entry.id   AF-A0A6M0C082-F1
#
_cell.length_a   1.000
_cell.length_b   1.000
_cell.length_c   1.000
_cell.angle_alpha   90.00
_cell.angle_beta   90.00
_cell.angle_gamma   90.00
#
_symmetry.space_group_name_H-M   'P 1'
#
loop_
_entity.id
_entity.type
_entity.pdbx_description
1 polymer ?
#
loop_
_entity_poly.entity_id
_entity_poly.type
_entity_poly.pdbx_seq_one_letter_code
_entity_poly.pdbx_strand_id
1 'polypeptide(L)' 'MTNIQLYDYQQQMVGDTYNAIRAGHKRILMIAIMGAGKTTLSSWIMRDCVTRGGRVVFLVSLNVLIDQTLETLQMLGV' A
#
# COMPACT_ATOMS: atom_id res chain seq x y z
N MET A 1 1.55 2.71 19.39
CA MET A 1 1.36 2.22 18.01
C MET A 1 0.03 2.74 17.52
N THR A 2 0.04 3.63 16.52
CA THR A 2 -1.18 4.15 15.88
C THR A 2 -1.73 3.08 14.94
N ASN A 3 -2.89 2.52 15.28
CA ASN A 3 -3.54 1.50 14.48
C ASN A 3 -4.23 2.15 13.27
N ILE A 4 -3.57 2.16 12.12
CA ILE A 4 -4.15 2.68 10.88
C ILE A 4 -5.26 1.72 10.44
N GLN A 5 -6.50 2.22 10.38
CA GLN A 5 -7.64 1.51 9.80
C GLN A 5 -7.97 2.10 8.43
N LEU A 6 -8.15 1.25 7.43
CA LEU A 6 -8.56 1.64 6.09
C LEU A 6 -10.04 2.02 6.08
N TYR A 7 -10.40 3.08 5.37
CA TYR A 7 -11.80 3.38 5.04
C TYR A 7 -12.39 2.27 4.14
N ASP A 8 -13.71 2.14 4.11
CA ASP A 8 -14.40 1.09 3.34
C ASP A 8 -13.97 1.06 1.86
N TYR A 9 -13.84 2.23 1.21
CA TYR A 9 -13.38 2.31 -0.17
C TYR A 9 -11.93 1.81 -0.34
N GLN A 10 -11.06 2.08 0.64
CA GLN A 10 -9.67 1.62 0.61
C GLN A 10 -9.59 0.10 0.82
N GLN A 11 -10.42 -0.45 1.72
CA GLN A 11 -10.55 -1.89 1.92
C GLN A 11 -10.99 -2.59 0.63
N GLN A 12 -11.98 -2.02 -0.07
CA GLN A 12 -12.43 -2.53 -1.36
C GLN A 12 -11.30 -2.52 -2.39
N MET A 13 -10.58 -1.41 -2.56
CA MET A 13 -9.47 -1.30 -3.50
C MET A 13 -8.35 -2.33 -3.23
N VAL A 14 -8.02 -2.55 -1.96
CA VAL A 14 -7.04 -3.58 -1.56
C VAL A 14 -7.59 -4.98 -1.84
N GLY A 15 -8.86 -5.24 -1.50
CA GLY A 15 -9.52 -6.52 -1.75
C GLY A 15 -9.53 -6.89 -3.23
N ASP A 16 -9.88 -5.95 -4.10
CA ASP A 16 -9.89 -6.13 -5.56
C ASP A 16 -8.49 -6.40 -6.10
N THR A 17 -7.49 -5.69 -5.58
CA THR A 17 -6.08 -5.93 -5.93
C THR A 17 -5.65 -7.34 -5.53
N TYR A 18 -6.03 -7.81 -4.34
CA TYR A 18 -5.69 -9.16 -3.88
C TYR A 18 -6.44 -10.25 -4.64
N ASN A 19 -7.69 -10.01 -5.04
CA ASN A 19 -8.43 -10.89 -5.94
C ASN A 19 -7.69 -11.03 -7.27
N ALA A 20 -7.24 -9.92 -7.85
CA ALA A 20 -6.48 -9.96 -9.11
C ALA A 20 -5.15 -10.71 -8.98
N ILE A 21 -4.42 -10.54 -7.86
CA ILE A 21 -3.20 -11.31 -7.58
C ILE A 21 -3.52 -12.82 -7.48
N ARG A 22 -4.57 -13.19 -6.74
CA ARG A 22 -5.01 -14.60 -6.59
C ARG A 22 -5.45 -15.22 -7.91
N ALA A 23 -6.05 -14.43 -8.80
CA ALA A 23 -6.40 -14.85 -10.16
C ALA A 23 -5.17 -15.02 -11.07
N GLY A 24 -3.96 -14.71 -10.59
CA GLY A 24 -2.70 -14.93 -11.31
C GLY A 24 -2.20 -13.72 -12.10
N HIS A 25 -2.88 -12.57 -12.03
CA HIS A 25 -2.43 -11.36 -12.72
C HIS A 25 -1.11 -10.85 -12.12
N LYS A 26 -0.16 -10.48 -13.01
CA LYS A 26 1.20 -10.04 -12.63
C LYS A 26 1.43 -8.54 -12.75
N ARG A 27 0.57 -7.84 -13.49
CA ARG A 27 0.67 -6.39 -13.74
C ARG A 27 -0.70 -5.78 -13.42
N ILE A 28 -0.80 -5.18 -12.24
CA ILE A 28 -2.06 -4.64 -11.71
C ILE A 28 -1.89 -3.13 -11.55
N LEU A 29 -2.85 -2.38 -12.07
CA LEU A 29 -2.90 -0.93 -11.94
C LEU A 29 -4.01 -0.54 -10.97
N MET A 30 -3.64 0.05 -9.84
CA MET A 30 -4.57 0.67 -8.90
C MET A 30 -4.70 2.15 -9.22
N ILE A 31 -5.91 2.60 -9.53
CA ILE A 31 -6.21 4.02 -9.80
C ILE A 31 -6.86 4.61 -8.55
N ALA A 32 -6.20 5.60 -7.95
CA ALA A 32 -6.78 6.39 -6.86
C ALA A 32 -6.64 7.88 -7.18
N ILE A 33 -7.61 8.69 -6.79
CA ILE A 33 -7.55 10.16 -6.92
C ILE A 33 -6.63 10.79 -5.86
N MET A 34 -6.26 12.06 -6.02
CA MET A 34 -5.52 12.79 -4.97
C MET A 34 -6.32 12.78 -3.66
N GLY A 35 -5.63 12.70 -2.52
CA GLY A 35 -6.29 12.65 -1.19
C GLY A 35 -6.90 11.29 -0.83
N ALA A 36 -7.03 10.34 -1.75
CA ALA A 36 -7.55 8.99 -1.48
C ALA A 36 -6.62 8.10 -0.60
N GLY A 37 -5.50 8.64 -0.12
CA GLY A 37 -4.54 7.90 0.68
C GLY A 37 -3.73 6.86 -0.11
N LYS A 38 -3.21 7.22 -1.30
CA LYS A 38 -2.33 6.35 -2.10
C LYS A 38 -1.13 5.82 -1.30
N THR A 39 -0.55 6.67 -0.44
CA THR A 39 0.54 6.30 0.47
C THR A 39 0.09 5.29 1.51
N THR A 40 -1.09 5.48 2.11
CA THR A 40 -1.69 4.53 3.07
C THR A 40 -1.98 3.18 2.42
N LEU A 41 -2.58 3.18 1.23
CA LEU A 41 -2.88 1.98 0.45
C LEU A 41 -1.63 1.19 0.08
N SER A 42 -0.62 1.87 -0.47
CA SER A 42 0.66 1.24 -0.83
C SER A 42 1.36 0.67 0.41
N SER A 43 1.44 1.46 1.49
CA SER A 43 2.07 1.00 2.74
C SER A 43 1.35 -0.19 3.36
N TRP A 44 0.01 -0.26 3.27
CA TRP A 44 -0.77 -1.41 3.73
C TRP A 44 -0.41 -2.69 2.96
N ILE A 45 -0.35 -2.61 1.62
CA ILE A 45 0.01 -3.74 0.76
C ILE A 45 1.46 -4.16 1.00
N MET A 46 2.38 -3.19 1.16
CA MET A 46 3.78 -3.43 1.47
C MET A 46 3.93 -4.18 2.80
N ARG A 47 3.25 -3.71 3.84
CA ARG A 47 3.21 -4.36 5.15
C ARG A 47 2.76 -5.82 5.03
N ASP A 48 1.63 -6.07 4.37
CA ASP A 48 1.09 -7.43 4.23
C ASP A 48 2.03 -8.36 3.43
N CYS A 49 2.81 -7.83 2.50
CA CYS A 49 3.84 -8.60 1.81
C CYS A 49 5.01 -8.95 2.75
N VAL A 50 5.53 -7.97 3.49
CA VAL A 50 6.69 -8.12 4.38
C VAL A 50 6.35 -9.03 5.56
N THR A 51 5.16 -8.90 6.17
CA THR A 51 4.73 -9.77 7.29
C THR A 51 4.60 -11.24 6.90
N ARG A 52 4.46 -11.54 5.60
CA ARG A 52 4.45 -12.89 5.04
C ARG A 52 5.85 -13.37 4.58
N GLY A 53 6.90 -12.62 4.89
CA GLY A 53 8.28 -12.91 4.50
C GLY A 53 8.63 -12.52 3.06
N GLY A 54 7.76 -11.76 2.40
CA GLY A 54 8.01 -11.22 1.05
C GLY A 54 8.99 -10.05 1.05
N ARG A 55 9.41 -9.65 -0.15
CA ARG A 55 10.25 -8.45 -0.37
C ARG A 55 9.52 -7.52 -1.31
N VAL A 56 9.59 -6.22 -1.04
CA VAL A 56 8.96 -5.18 -1.86
C VAL A 56 9.99 -4.14 -2.27
N VAL A 57 9.93 -3.72 -3.53
CA VAL A 57 10.64 -2.55 -4.03
C VAL A 57 9.58 -1.49 -4.31
N PHE A 58 9.68 -0.35 -3.63
CA PHE A 58 8.80 0.79 -3.82
C PHE A 58 9.59 1.92 -4.51
N LEU A 59 9.09 2.36 -5.67
CA LEU A 59 9.76 3.36 -6.50
C LEU A 59 8.89 4.61 -6.57
N VAL A 60 9.48 5.77 -6.24
CA VAL A 60 8.85 7.09 -6.32
C VAL A 60 9.76 8.06 -7.06
N SER A 61 9.18 9.03 -7.77
CA SER A 61 9.92 9.96 -8.62
C SER A 61 10.44 11.21 -7.90
N LEU A 62 10.03 11.49 -6.66
CA LEU A 62 10.36 12.72 -5.94
C LEU A 62 10.74 12.44 -4.48
N ASN A 63 11.88 13.00 -4.03
CA ASN A 63 12.42 12.79 -2.68
C ASN A 63 11.47 13.25 -1.57
N VAL A 64 10.65 14.29 -1.79
CA VAL A 64 9.63 14.75 -0.82
C VAL A 64 8.58 13.67 -0.50
N LEU A 65 8.34 12.74 -1.42
CA LEU A 65 7.42 11.62 -1.17
C LEU A 65 8.09 10.51 -0.35
N ILE A 66 9.42 10.49 -0.23
CA ILE A 66 10.15 9.51 0.56
C ILE A 66 9.88 9.76 2.05
N ASP A 67 9.98 11.00 2.51
CA ASP A 67 9.79 11.34 3.94
C ASP A 67 8.37 11.01 4.41
N GLN A 68 7.34 11.42 3.64
CA GLN A 68 5.95 11.08 3.95
C GLN A 68 5.67 9.58 3.88
N THR A 69 6.31 8.87 2.95
CA THR A 69 6.17 7.42 2.84
C THR A 69 6.86 6.74 4.02
N LEU A 70 8.06 7.19 4.41
CA LEU A 70 8.83 6.61 5.50
C LEU A 70 8.09 6.72 6.83
N GLU A 71 7.51 7.89 7.13
CA GLU A 71 6.67 8.07 8.32
C GLU A 71 5.48 7.09 8.32
N THR A 72 4.82 6.94 7.17
CA THR A 72 3.67 6.03 7.02
C THR A 72 4.07 4.56 7.18
N LEU A 73 5.20 4.15 6.59
CA LEU A 73 5.75 2.80 6.70
C LEU A 73 6.16 2.47 8.14
N GLN A 74 6.85 3.38 8.82
CA GLN A 74 7.22 3.23 10.23
C GLN A 74 6.00 3.08 11.14
N MET A 75 4.94 3.87 10.91
CA MET A 75 3.68 3.72 11.66
C MET A 75 3.03 2.35 11.44
N LEU A 76 3.20 1.75 10.26
CA LEU A 76 2.66 0.44 9.90
C LEU A 76 3.58 -0.74 10.27
N GLY A 77 4.79 -0.46 10.78
CA GLY A 77 5.77 -1.47 11.17
C GLY A 77 6.45 -2.17 10.00
N VAL A 78 6.64 -1.45 8.88
CA VAL A 78 7.38 -1.89 7.70
C VAL A 78 8.83 -1.42 7.76
#